data_AF-A0A922SMX6-F1
#
_entry.id   AF-A0A922SMX6-F1
#
_cell.length_a   1.000
_cell.length_b   1.000
_cell.length_c   1.000
_cell.angle_alpha   90.00
_cell.angle_beta   90.00
_cell.angle_gamma   90.00
#
_symmetry.space_group_name_H-M   'P 1'
#
loop_
_entity.id
_entity.type
_entity.pdbx_description
1 polymer ?
#
loop_
_entity_poly.entity_id
_entity_poly.type
_entity_poly.pdbx_seq_one_letter_code
_entity_poly.pdbx_strand_id
1 'polypeptide(L)'
;MKNRFKKLSVNVKAAKQIASNPAVCDILENCTSTRKLLISMQCQEDHKKEKERRFTLQEKIASLSIFKQSPKGYRFLRFFFILPAQQTLIKLVQICNIKPGINSNIFSQLKNKADNMKIEQRLCVVMFDEVSLKSNVAYNERKDKITSLVDNGQNRKTEFADHAQVFMLRGLIYNYKQAISYTFASSATKGPERAQQIKDVIRGLQESGFIVVATVCDQGPNNRQALKLLINENRGIYLRKGEEPKENKILINGQEIVPLYDLMMMTLLTSPQRN
;
A
#
# COMPACT_ATOMS: atom_id res chain seq x y z
N MET A 1 11.62 34.31 46.67
CA MET A 1 11.76 32.83 46.76
C MET A 1 10.55 32.12 47.40
N LYS A 2 10.10 32.50 48.61
CA LYS A 2 9.02 31.80 49.35
C LYS A 2 7.69 31.60 48.59
N ASN A 3 7.23 32.58 47.80
CA ASN A 3 6.00 32.46 47.00
C ASN A 3 6.07 31.42 45.86
N ARG A 4 7.26 31.18 45.31
CA ARG A 4 7.46 30.23 44.21
C ARG A 4 7.34 28.78 44.70
N PHE A 5 7.90 28.49 45.88
CA PHE A 5 7.79 27.19 46.54
C PHE A 5 6.36 26.86 46.99
N LYS A 6 5.63 27.86 47.51
CA LYS A 6 4.22 27.69 47.90
C LYS A 6 3.34 27.33 46.70
N LYS A 7 3.50 28.03 45.58
CA LYS A 7 2.81 27.74 44.30
C LYS A 7 3.16 26.36 43.74
N LEU A 8 4.44 25.96 43.80
CA LEU A 8 4.87 24.63 43.37
C LEU A 8 4.20 23.52 44.21
N SER A 9 4.11 23.70 45.53
CA SER A 9 3.49 22.71 46.42
C SER A 9 2.00 22.51 46.15
N VAL A 10 1.29 23.57 45.80
CA VAL A 10 -0.14 23.53 45.44
C VAL A 10 -0.33 22.81 44.11
N ASN A 11 0.50 23.10 43.11
CA ASN A 11 0.46 22.42 41.81
C ASN A 11 0.77 20.93 41.93
N VAL A 12 1.74 20.54 42.77
CA VAL A 12 2.08 19.13 43.01
C VAL A 12 0.94 18.41 43.73
N LYS A 13 0.27 19.06 44.70
CA LYS A 13 -0.92 18.48 45.37
C LYS A 13 -2.07 18.28 44.39
N ALA A 14 -2.36 19.28 43.54
CA ALA A 14 -3.40 19.17 42.51
C ALA A 14 -3.08 18.08 41.47
N ALA A 15 -1.83 18.00 41.01
CA ALA A 15 -1.39 16.94 40.09
C ALA A 15 -1.51 15.55 40.71
N LYS A 16 -1.14 15.39 41.99
CA LYS A 16 -1.33 14.12 42.72
C LYS A 16 -2.80 13.74 42.84
N GLN A 17 -3.68 14.71 43.11
CA GLN A 17 -5.12 14.48 43.22
C GLN A 17 -5.77 14.06 41.89
N ILE A 18 -5.30 14.64 40.77
CA ILE A 18 -5.73 14.24 39.42
C ILE A 18 -5.19 12.85 39.07
N ALA A 19 -3.92 12.58 39.38
CA ALA A 19 -3.27 11.30 39.12
C ALA A 19 -3.83 10.15 39.99
N SER A 20 -4.38 10.46 41.17
CA SER A 20 -5.05 9.51 42.05
C SER A 20 -6.55 9.40 41.79
N ASN A 21 -7.10 10.11 40.80
CA ASN A 21 -8.52 10.04 40.50
C ASN A 21 -8.80 8.73 39.75
N PRO A 22 -9.61 7.82 40.33
CA PRO A 22 -9.89 6.52 39.73
C PRO A 22 -10.49 6.63 38.34
N ALA A 23 -11.34 7.63 38.08
CA ALA A 23 -11.92 7.84 36.75
C ALA A 23 -10.86 8.19 35.69
N VAL A 24 -9.79 8.90 36.06
CA VAL A 24 -8.70 9.25 35.13
C VAL A 24 -7.83 8.01 34.86
N CYS A 25 -7.55 7.21 35.88
CA CYS A 25 -6.86 5.94 35.74
C CYS A 25 -7.65 4.98 34.85
N ASP A 26 -8.95 4.80 35.09
CA ASP A 26 -9.82 3.95 34.28
C ASP A 26 -9.86 4.38 32.81
N ILE A 27 -9.94 5.69 32.55
CA ILE A 27 -9.90 6.22 31.18
C ILE A 27 -8.56 5.91 30.53
N LEU A 28 -7.45 6.12 31.24
CA LEU A 28 -6.11 5.85 30.71
C LEU A 28 -5.91 4.37 30.49
N GLU A 29 -6.36 3.48 31.37
CA GLU A 29 -6.21 2.03 31.23
C GLU A 29 -6.97 1.51 30.01
N ASN A 30 -8.22 1.92 29.84
CA ASN A 30 -9.11 1.53 28.74
C ASN A 30 -8.81 2.24 27.40
N CYS A 31 -7.84 3.14 27.38
CA CYS A 31 -7.47 3.91 26.21
C CYS A 31 -6.67 3.06 25.19
N THR A 32 -6.93 3.24 23.89
CA THR A 32 -6.16 2.58 22.82
C THR A 32 -4.70 3.02 22.85
N SER A 33 -3.78 2.16 22.39
CA SER A 33 -2.34 2.44 22.35
C SER A 33 -2.02 3.74 21.62
N THR A 34 -2.68 4.00 20.49
CA THR A 34 -2.49 5.26 19.74
C THR A 34 -2.98 6.48 20.49
N ARG A 35 -4.12 6.40 21.22
CA ARG A 35 -4.64 7.54 21.97
C ARG A 35 -3.75 7.82 23.20
N LYS A 36 -3.28 6.78 23.89
CA LYS A 36 -2.24 6.90 24.95
C LYS A 36 -1.01 7.65 24.43
N LEU A 37 -0.51 7.23 23.27
CA LEU A 37 0.67 7.83 22.63
C LEU A 37 0.47 9.32 22.28
N LEU A 38 -0.68 9.69 21.74
CA LEU A 38 -0.97 11.08 21.39
C LEU A 38 -1.10 11.97 22.63
N ILE A 39 -1.72 11.47 23.70
CA ILE A 39 -1.86 12.18 24.98
C ILE A 39 -0.49 12.34 25.65
N SER A 40 0.30 11.26 25.75
CA SER A 40 1.63 11.32 26.36
C SER A 40 2.52 12.33 25.64
N MET A 41 2.45 12.36 24.31
CA MET A 41 3.17 13.31 23.48
C MET A 41 2.74 14.77 23.77
N GLN A 42 1.45 15.04 24.03
CA GLN A 42 1.02 16.38 24.45
C GLN A 42 1.69 16.76 25.77
N CYS A 43 1.63 15.90 26.78
CA CYS A 43 2.15 16.20 28.12
C CYS A 43 3.67 16.37 28.15
N GLN A 44 4.41 15.55 27.39
CA GLN A 44 5.89 15.55 27.39
C GLN A 44 6.48 16.78 26.68
N GLU A 45 5.81 17.26 25.63
CA GLU A 45 6.33 18.28 24.74
C GLU A 45 5.71 19.67 24.99
N ASP A 46 4.73 19.79 25.87
CA ASP A 46 4.01 21.03 26.21
C ASP A 46 4.95 22.14 26.69
N HIS A 47 5.82 21.81 27.64
CA HIS A 47 6.74 22.77 28.24
C HIS A 47 7.89 23.18 27.32
N LYS A 48 8.05 22.54 26.16
CA LYS A 48 9.14 22.77 25.21
C LYS A 48 8.70 23.75 24.13
N LYS A 49 9.64 24.58 23.67
CA LYS A 49 9.44 25.43 22.49
C LYS A 49 9.28 24.56 21.25
N GLU A 50 8.54 25.03 20.26
CA GLU A 50 8.23 24.26 19.04
C GLU A 50 9.46 23.63 18.35
N LYS A 51 10.57 24.36 18.27
CA LYS A 51 11.83 23.89 17.64
C LYS A 51 12.58 22.83 18.45
N GLU A 52 12.34 22.77 19.75
CA GLU A 52 12.97 21.83 20.69
C GLU A 52 12.20 20.52 20.80
N ARG A 53 10.95 20.49 20.32
CA ARG A 53 10.12 19.30 20.39
C ARG A 53 10.73 18.13 19.60
N ARG A 54 10.68 16.94 20.16
CA ARG A 54 11.21 15.72 19.55
C ARG A 54 10.15 14.63 19.60
N PHE A 55 9.96 13.97 18.46
CA PHE A 55 8.95 12.94 18.28
C PHE A 55 9.60 11.61 17.94
N THR A 56 9.13 10.56 18.60
CA THR A 56 9.46 9.16 18.34
C THR A 56 8.91 8.71 16.98
N LEU A 57 9.36 7.54 16.50
CA LEU A 57 8.85 6.97 15.25
C LEU A 57 7.35 6.65 15.34
N GLN A 58 6.90 6.07 16.45
CA GLN A 58 5.50 5.68 16.65
C GLN A 58 4.59 6.91 16.65
N GLU A 59 4.98 8.01 17.30
CA GLU A 59 4.22 9.26 17.31
C GLU A 59 4.12 9.88 15.91
N LYS A 60 5.21 9.81 15.13
CA LYS A 60 5.21 10.23 13.73
C LYS A 60 4.31 9.35 12.89
N ILE A 61 4.29 8.04 13.08
CA ILE A 61 3.40 7.11 12.35
C ILE A 61 1.93 7.39 12.70
N ALA A 62 1.60 7.53 13.99
CA ALA A 62 0.24 7.88 14.41
C ALA A 62 -0.22 9.23 13.82
N SER A 63 0.66 10.23 13.87
CA SER A 63 0.42 11.54 13.25
C SER A 63 0.30 11.46 11.73
N LEU A 64 1.08 10.59 11.09
CA LEU A 64 1.03 10.35 9.65
C LEU A 64 -0.32 9.77 9.24
N SER A 65 -0.90 8.85 10.02
CA SER A 65 -2.23 8.31 9.76
C SER A 65 -3.30 9.41 9.73
N ILE A 66 -3.26 10.35 10.68
CA ILE A 66 -4.18 11.50 10.70
C ILE A 66 -3.94 12.40 9.47
N PHE A 67 -2.68 12.71 9.17
CA PHE A 67 -2.30 13.54 8.02
C PHE A 67 -2.75 12.94 6.68
N LYS A 68 -2.64 11.62 6.52
CA LYS A 68 -3.06 10.93 5.29
C LYS A 68 -4.56 10.86 5.11
N GLN A 69 -5.33 10.83 6.20
CA GLN A 69 -6.78 10.91 6.14
C GLN A 69 -7.28 12.29 5.72
N SER A 70 -6.70 13.36 6.28
CA SER A 70 -7.05 14.73 5.92
C SER A 70 -5.89 15.70 6.15
N PRO A 71 -5.17 16.12 5.09
CA PRO A 71 -4.11 17.12 5.20
C PRO A 71 -4.64 18.46 5.72
N LYS A 72 -5.85 18.85 5.32
CA LYS A 72 -6.50 20.09 5.79
C LYS A 72 -6.87 19.98 7.27
N GLY A 73 -7.48 18.87 7.68
CA GLY A 73 -7.83 18.62 9.08
C GLY A 73 -6.59 18.56 9.97
N TYR A 74 -5.51 17.94 9.50
CA TYR A 74 -4.25 17.89 10.23
C TYR A 74 -3.59 19.27 10.40
N ARG A 75 -3.71 20.16 9.40
CA ARG A 75 -3.29 21.56 9.54
C ARG A 75 -4.10 22.28 10.61
N PHE A 76 -5.40 22.07 10.63
CA PHE A 76 -6.28 22.66 11.65
C PHE A 76 -5.94 22.15 13.05
N LEU A 77 -5.79 20.83 13.22
CA LEU A 77 -5.48 20.20 14.50
C LEU A 77 -4.14 20.68 15.09
N ARG A 78 -3.17 21.04 14.26
CA ARG A 78 -1.87 21.58 14.71
C ARG A 78 -1.96 22.91 15.45
N PHE A 79 -3.03 23.68 15.27
CA PHE A 79 -3.21 24.90 16.03
C PHE A 79 -3.55 24.62 17.50
N PHE A 80 -4.16 23.47 17.79
CA PHE A 80 -4.62 23.10 19.13
C PHE A 80 -3.76 22.03 19.78
N PHE A 81 -3.14 21.16 18.97
CA PHE A 81 -2.38 20.01 19.44
C PHE A 81 -0.92 20.07 18.99
N ILE A 82 -0.05 19.60 19.87
CA ILE A 82 1.36 19.34 19.60
C ILE A 82 1.44 18.15 18.65
N LEU A 83 1.75 18.42 17.39
CA LEU A 83 1.87 17.42 16.33
C LEU A 83 3.13 17.74 15.50
N PRO A 84 3.86 16.74 14.91
CA PRO A 84 5.16 16.81 14.19
C PRO A 84 5.43 17.99 13.23
N ALA A 85 5.87 17.85 11.98
CA ALA A 85 5.66 18.91 10.97
C ALA A 85 5.13 18.26 9.69
N GLN A 86 4.40 19.02 8.87
CA GLN A 86 4.10 18.68 7.46
C GLN A 86 5.24 17.92 6.81
N GLN A 87 6.36 18.64 6.76
CA GLN A 87 7.60 18.25 6.12
C GLN A 87 8.23 17.02 6.81
N THR A 88 8.16 16.92 8.13
CA THR A 88 8.68 15.74 8.86
C THR A 88 7.95 14.46 8.48
N LEU A 89 6.62 14.53 8.35
CA LEU A 89 5.81 13.39 7.94
C LEU A 89 6.04 13.03 6.46
N ILE A 90 6.17 14.03 5.59
CA ILE A 90 6.50 13.82 4.17
C ILE A 90 7.87 13.17 4.03
N LYS A 91 8.88 13.64 4.78
CA LYS A 91 10.22 13.02 4.81
C LYS A 91 10.16 11.57 5.26
N LEU A 92 9.30 11.24 6.25
CA LEU A 92 9.11 9.87 6.70
C LEU A 92 8.61 8.96 5.57
N VAL A 93 7.61 9.41 4.81
CA VAL A 93 7.08 8.66 3.65
C VAL A 93 8.13 8.51 2.55
N GLN A 94 8.99 9.50 2.36
CA GLN A 94 10.05 9.47 1.35
C GLN A 94 11.11 8.38 1.62
N ILE A 95 11.32 8.00 2.89
CA ILE A 95 12.23 6.90 3.27
C ILE A 95 11.80 5.58 2.62
N CYS A 96 10.50 5.34 2.45
CA CYS A 96 9.99 4.10 1.84
C CYS A 96 10.44 3.92 0.37
N ASN A 97 10.84 5.00 -0.30
CA ASN A 97 11.40 5.02 -1.66
C ASN A 97 10.73 4.04 -2.63
N ILE A 98 9.41 4.20 -2.80
CA ILE A 98 8.61 3.40 -3.72
C ILE A 98 8.97 3.80 -5.17
N LYS A 99 9.31 2.81 -5.99
CA LYS A 99 9.71 2.95 -7.40
C LYS A 99 8.80 2.08 -8.28
N PRO A 100 8.69 2.38 -9.59
CA PRO A 100 8.03 1.51 -10.54
C PRO A 100 8.64 0.10 -10.56
N GLY A 101 7.80 -0.87 -10.90
CA GLY A 101 8.09 -2.30 -10.85
C GLY A 101 7.85 -2.93 -9.47
N ILE A 102 8.47 -4.10 -9.29
CA ILE A 102 8.40 -4.88 -8.07
C ILE A 102 9.33 -4.26 -7.02
N ASN A 103 8.77 -3.90 -5.86
CA ASN A 103 9.53 -3.34 -4.76
C ASN A 103 9.94 -4.42 -3.74
N SER A 104 11.23 -4.72 -3.64
CA SER A 104 11.76 -5.74 -2.73
C SER A 104 11.41 -5.49 -1.25
N ASN A 105 11.30 -4.22 -0.82
CA ASN A 105 10.90 -3.89 0.56
C ASN A 105 9.43 -4.23 0.81
N ILE A 106 8.55 -4.11 -0.19
CA ILE A 106 7.15 -4.52 -0.04
C ILE A 106 7.08 -6.04 0.08
N PHE A 107 7.78 -6.76 -0.79
CA PHE A 107 7.77 -8.22 -0.80
C PHE A 107 8.44 -8.83 0.44
N SER A 108 9.49 -8.21 0.98
CA SER A 108 10.09 -8.67 2.25
C SER A 108 9.11 -8.50 3.43
N GLN A 109 8.35 -7.40 3.47
CA GLN A 109 7.30 -7.21 4.48
C GLN A 109 6.14 -8.18 4.29
N LEU A 110 5.76 -8.47 3.04
CA LEU A 110 4.77 -9.48 2.72
C LEU A 110 5.21 -10.86 3.20
N LYS A 111 6.49 -11.23 2.99
CA LYS A 111 7.07 -12.48 3.48
C LYS A 111 7.00 -12.60 5.00
N ASN A 112 7.50 -11.58 5.72
CA ASN A 112 7.43 -11.54 7.18
C ASN A 112 5.98 -11.67 7.70
N LYS A 113 5.02 -11.12 6.96
CA LYS A 113 3.60 -11.23 7.31
C LYS A 113 3.07 -12.64 7.03
N ALA A 114 3.41 -13.22 5.89
CA ALA A 114 3.00 -14.56 5.49
C ALA A 114 3.53 -15.64 6.44
N ASP A 115 4.75 -15.48 6.96
CA ASP A 115 5.34 -16.40 7.95
C ASP A 115 4.46 -16.56 9.21
N ASN A 116 3.78 -15.47 9.60
CA ASN A 116 2.87 -15.44 10.74
C ASN A 116 1.41 -15.79 10.38
N MET A 117 1.10 -15.99 9.09
CA MET A 117 -0.25 -16.34 8.61
C MET A 117 -0.45 -17.85 8.59
N LYS A 118 -1.68 -18.29 8.86
CA LYS A 118 -2.11 -19.67 8.55
C LYS A 118 -2.21 -19.87 7.03
N ILE A 119 -2.14 -21.10 6.56
CA ILE A 119 -2.20 -21.44 5.12
C ILE A 119 -3.45 -20.85 4.45
N GLU A 120 -4.61 -20.95 5.08
CA GLU A 120 -5.88 -20.37 4.60
C GLU A 120 -5.81 -18.85 4.39
N GLN A 121 -5.05 -18.14 5.24
CA GLN A 121 -4.88 -16.69 5.14
C GLN A 121 -3.94 -16.29 4.01
N ARG A 122 -3.13 -17.23 3.51
CA ARG A 122 -2.17 -17.00 2.41
C ARG A 122 -2.79 -17.20 1.03
N LEU A 123 -3.99 -17.78 0.95
CA LEU A 123 -4.76 -17.91 -0.29
C LEU A 123 -5.17 -16.54 -0.81
N CYS A 124 -4.73 -16.21 -2.02
CA CYS A 124 -4.91 -14.88 -2.56
C CYS A 124 -5.18 -14.86 -4.07
N VAL A 125 -5.68 -13.72 -4.51
CA VAL A 125 -5.95 -13.37 -5.89
C VAL A 125 -5.10 -12.16 -6.27
N VAL A 126 -4.55 -12.16 -7.48
CA VAL A 126 -3.85 -11.00 -8.03
C VAL A 126 -4.80 -10.25 -8.94
N MET A 127 -5.17 -9.03 -8.56
CA MET A 127 -6.00 -8.15 -9.36
C MET A 127 -5.10 -7.14 -10.06
N PHE A 128 -5.38 -6.83 -11.32
CA PHE A 128 -4.63 -5.81 -12.03
C PHE A 128 -5.49 -5.04 -13.01
N ASP A 129 -5.21 -3.75 -13.10
CA ASP A 129 -5.93 -2.82 -13.95
C ASP A 129 -5.03 -1.68 -14.42
N GLU A 130 -5.44 -1.03 -15.50
CA GLU A 130 -4.74 0.08 -16.14
C GLU A 130 -5.44 1.40 -15.82
N VAL A 131 -4.68 2.37 -15.31
CA VAL A 131 -5.19 3.69 -14.94
C VAL A 131 -4.66 4.72 -15.92
N SER A 132 -5.55 5.41 -16.63
CA SER A 132 -5.16 6.53 -17.49
C SER A 132 -4.62 7.71 -16.67
N LEU A 133 -3.51 8.26 -17.12
CA LEU A 133 -2.81 9.40 -16.54
C LEU A 133 -2.86 10.58 -17.51
N LYS A 134 -2.82 11.80 -16.95
CA LYS A 134 -2.58 12.98 -17.77
C LYS A 134 -1.11 13.04 -18.14
N SER A 135 -0.81 12.79 -19.43
CA SER A 135 0.54 12.95 -19.96
C SER A 135 1.04 14.38 -19.72
N ASN A 136 2.15 14.53 -19.00
CA ASN A 136 2.79 15.80 -18.70
C ASN A 136 4.29 15.63 -18.50
N VAL A 137 5.05 16.73 -18.45
CA VAL A 137 6.45 16.72 -18.03
C VAL A 137 6.49 17.13 -16.55
N ALA A 138 6.89 16.21 -15.68
CA ALA A 138 7.05 16.48 -14.25
C ALA A 138 8.51 16.26 -13.84
N TYR A 139 9.23 17.35 -13.56
CA TYR A 139 10.60 17.29 -13.08
C TYR A 139 10.65 17.35 -11.55
N ASN A 140 11.38 16.43 -10.95
CA ASN A 140 11.65 16.40 -9.52
C ASN A 140 13.06 16.93 -9.26
N GLU A 141 13.15 18.22 -8.93
CA GLU A 141 14.41 18.94 -8.64
C GLU A 141 15.27 18.23 -7.60
N ARG A 142 14.64 17.70 -6.53
CA ARG A 142 15.38 17.07 -5.43
C ARG A 142 16.07 15.77 -5.82
N LYS A 143 15.53 15.07 -6.81
CA LYS A 143 16.08 13.80 -7.30
C LYS A 143 16.79 13.97 -8.65
N ASP A 144 16.79 15.20 -9.18
CA ASP A 144 17.23 15.54 -10.53
C ASP A 144 16.69 14.55 -11.59
N LYS A 145 15.37 14.32 -11.57
CA LYS A 145 14.73 13.29 -12.41
C LYS A 145 13.38 13.71 -12.95
N ILE A 146 13.16 13.45 -14.24
CA ILE A 146 11.84 13.53 -14.88
C ILE A 146 11.00 12.32 -14.46
N THR A 147 9.90 12.54 -13.75
CA THR A 147 9.07 11.49 -13.14
C THR A 147 7.96 10.95 -14.02
N SER A 148 7.67 11.61 -15.15
CA SER A 148 6.53 11.31 -16.03
C SER A 148 6.91 10.54 -17.29
N LEU A 149 7.98 9.75 -17.22
CA LEU A 149 8.43 8.91 -18.32
C LEU A 149 7.98 7.46 -18.13
N VAL A 150 7.92 6.72 -19.24
CA VAL A 150 7.71 5.27 -19.24
C VAL A 150 8.79 4.58 -18.43
N ASP A 151 8.37 3.77 -17.46
CA ASP A 151 9.23 3.06 -16.52
C ASP A 151 8.53 1.80 -16.05
N ASN A 152 9.04 0.65 -16.50
CA ASN A 152 8.53 -0.66 -16.10
C ASN A 152 9.29 -1.28 -14.90
N GLY A 153 10.17 -0.51 -14.27
CA GLY A 153 11.04 -0.92 -13.17
C GLY A 153 12.34 -1.60 -13.60
N GLN A 154 12.43 -2.08 -14.85
CA GLN A 154 13.66 -2.63 -15.43
C GLN A 154 14.27 -1.65 -16.43
N ASN A 155 13.44 -1.15 -17.33
CA ASN A 155 13.80 -0.27 -18.44
C ASN A 155 12.98 1.01 -18.34
N ARG A 156 13.67 2.13 -18.56
CA ARG A 156 13.08 3.46 -18.65
C ARG A 156 13.26 3.99 -20.06
N LYS A 157 12.16 4.44 -20.68
CA LYS A 157 12.18 4.99 -22.04
C LYS A 157 11.97 6.50 -21.99
N THR A 158 12.49 7.21 -22.98
CA THR A 158 12.31 8.66 -23.15
C THR A 158 10.97 8.99 -23.82
N GLU A 159 9.91 8.28 -23.40
CA GLU A 159 8.55 8.48 -23.85
C GLU A 159 7.70 8.94 -22.66
N PHE A 160 6.70 9.77 -22.89
CA PHE A 160 5.80 10.21 -21.83
C PHE A 160 4.81 9.11 -21.45
N ALA A 161 4.70 8.88 -20.15
CA ALA A 161 3.72 7.93 -19.64
C ALA A 161 2.33 8.57 -19.61
N ASP A 162 1.37 7.87 -20.19
CA ASP A 162 -0.06 8.22 -20.20
C ASP A 162 -0.91 7.14 -19.51
N HIS A 163 -0.31 6.01 -19.10
CA HIS A 163 -0.98 4.96 -18.34
C HIS A 163 -0.10 4.44 -17.20
N ALA A 164 -0.75 4.01 -16.12
CA ALA A 164 -0.14 3.22 -15.05
C ALA A 164 -0.82 1.85 -14.95
N GLN A 165 -0.04 0.78 -15.11
CA GLN A 165 -0.49 -0.56 -14.78
C GLN A 165 -0.27 -0.78 -13.28
N VAL A 166 -1.31 -1.21 -12.56
CA VAL A 166 -1.24 -1.46 -11.11
C VAL A 166 -1.60 -2.91 -10.82
N PHE A 167 -0.83 -3.54 -9.94
CA PHE A 167 -1.10 -4.88 -9.41
C PHE A 167 -1.44 -4.79 -7.93
N MET A 168 -2.52 -5.45 -7.54
CA MET A 168 -3.00 -5.55 -6.17
C MET A 168 -3.12 -7.00 -5.73
N LEU A 169 -2.58 -7.29 -4.55
CA LEU A 169 -2.82 -8.51 -3.82
C LEU A 169 -4.16 -8.42 -3.10
N ARG A 170 -5.01 -9.44 -3.23
CA ARG A 170 -6.29 -9.56 -2.53
C ARG A 170 -6.36 -10.91 -1.81
N GLY A 171 -6.63 -10.91 -0.50
CA GLY A 171 -6.92 -12.15 0.22
C GLY A 171 -8.24 -12.76 -0.23
N LEU A 172 -8.26 -14.08 -0.38
CA LEU A 172 -9.46 -14.81 -0.80
C LEU A 172 -10.40 -15.05 0.38
N ILE A 173 -9.89 -15.65 1.45
CA ILE A 173 -10.66 -15.96 2.66
C ILE A 173 -10.72 -14.73 3.57
N TYR A 174 -9.60 -14.04 3.73
CA TYR A 174 -9.49 -12.89 4.63
C TYR A 174 -9.51 -11.57 3.88
N ASN A 175 -10.22 -10.59 4.45
CA ASN A 175 -10.40 -9.29 3.83
C ASN A 175 -9.17 -8.39 3.98
N TYR A 176 -8.13 -8.63 3.17
CA TYR A 176 -7.02 -7.71 2.99
C TYR A 176 -6.80 -7.39 1.52
N LYS A 177 -6.36 -6.16 1.22
CA LYS A 177 -5.97 -5.73 -0.12
C LYS A 177 -4.76 -4.80 -0.04
N GLN A 178 -3.81 -4.96 -0.95
CA GLN A 178 -2.59 -4.15 -0.96
C GLN A 178 -2.05 -4.00 -2.38
N ALA A 179 -1.72 -2.78 -2.79
CA ALA A 179 -0.95 -2.55 -4.01
C ALA A 179 0.47 -3.06 -3.82
N ILE A 180 0.95 -3.88 -4.76
CA ILE A 180 2.23 -4.59 -4.64
C ILE A 180 3.24 -4.19 -5.71
N SER A 181 2.77 -3.74 -6.88
CA SER A 181 3.59 -3.31 -7.99
C SER A 181 2.82 -2.31 -8.85
N TYR A 182 3.53 -1.39 -9.48
CA TYR A 182 2.98 -0.51 -10.50
C TYR A 182 4.05 -0.18 -11.54
N THR A 183 3.66 0.04 -12.79
CA THR A 183 4.55 0.42 -13.88
C THR A 183 3.92 1.51 -14.72
N PHE A 184 4.74 2.32 -15.38
CA PHE A 184 4.30 3.38 -16.28
C PHE A 184 4.52 2.98 -17.74
N ALA A 185 3.51 3.20 -18.57
CA ALA A 185 3.52 2.88 -19.99
C ALA A 185 3.07 4.09 -20.83
N SER A 186 3.53 4.09 -22.09
CA SER A 186 3.11 5.00 -23.17
C SER A 186 2.20 4.18 -24.06
N SER A 187 0.94 4.58 -24.17
CA SER A 187 -0.18 3.77 -24.64
C SER A 187 -0.35 2.47 -23.85
N ALA A 188 -1.40 1.72 -24.20
CA ALA A 188 -1.73 0.50 -23.47
C ALA A 188 -0.59 -0.54 -23.57
N THR A 189 -0.18 -1.10 -22.43
CA THR A 189 0.98 -2.01 -22.35
C THR A 189 0.82 -3.20 -23.31
N LYS A 190 1.86 -3.53 -24.09
CA LYS A 190 1.80 -4.64 -25.06
C LYS A 190 1.62 -5.99 -24.36
N GLY A 191 0.85 -6.89 -24.96
CA GLY A 191 0.53 -8.22 -24.39
C GLY A 191 1.72 -9.01 -23.82
N PRO A 192 2.88 -9.10 -24.51
CA PRO A 192 4.05 -9.83 -24.00
C PRO A 192 4.68 -9.21 -22.74
N GLU A 193 4.79 -7.88 -22.69
CA GLU A 193 5.33 -7.18 -21.52
C GLU A 193 4.40 -7.35 -20.31
N ARG A 194 3.08 -7.25 -20.53
CA ARG A 194 2.10 -7.50 -19.49
C ARG A 194 2.13 -8.94 -18.98
N ALA A 195 2.24 -9.92 -19.89
CA ALA A 195 2.38 -11.33 -19.52
C ALA A 195 3.62 -11.55 -18.62
N GLN A 196 4.73 -10.91 -18.96
CA GLN A 196 5.95 -10.96 -18.15
C GLN A 196 5.76 -10.33 -16.76
N GLN A 197 5.15 -9.15 -16.68
CA GLN A 197 4.84 -8.49 -15.40
C GLN A 197 3.94 -9.35 -14.51
N ILE A 198 2.90 -9.98 -15.08
CA ILE A 198 2.03 -10.92 -14.35
C ILE A 198 2.85 -12.07 -13.77
N LYS A 199 3.74 -12.70 -14.56
CA LYS A 199 4.61 -13.79 -14.09
C LYS A 199 5.51 -13.34 -12.94
N ASP A 200 6.16 -12.18 -13.08
CA ASP A 200 7.13 -11.72 -12.09
C ASP A 200 6.43 -11.35 -10.76
N VAL A 201 5.24 -10.75 -10.82
CA VAL A 201 4.43 -10.46 -9.64
C VAL A 201 4.00 -11.74 -8.94
N ILE A 202 3.49 -12.72 -9.69
CA ILE A 202 3.05 -14.02 -9.14
C ILE A 202 4.23 -14.76 -8.52
N ARG A 203 5.38 -14.80 -9.21
CA ARG A 203 6.61 -15.42 -8.70
C ARG A 203 7.04 -14.79 -7.38
N GLY A 204 7.10 -13.46 -7.32
CA GLY A 204 7.45 -12.75 -6.08
C GLY A 204 6.49 -13.05 -4.92
N LEU A 205 5.20 -13.19 -5.20
CA LEU A 205 4.20 -13.52 -4.18
C LEU A 205 4.38 -14.96 -3.66
N GLN A 206 4.60 -15.91 -4.56
CA GLN A 206 4.88 -17.31 -4.21
C GLN A 206 6.17 -17.44 -3.38
N GLU A 207 7.24 -16.74 -3.76
CA GLU A 207 8.50 -16.68 -2.99
C GLU A 207 8.32 -16.03 -1.62
N SER A 208 7.32 -15.14 -1.49
CA SER A 208 6.93 -14.53 -0.22
C SER A 208 5.99 -15.40 0.62
N GLY A 209 5.66 -16.62 0.16
CA GLY A 209 4.83 -17.59 0.89
C GLY A 209 3.33 -17.49 0.63
N PHE A 210 2.87 -16.66 -0.32
CA PHE A 210 1.46 -16.59 -0.71
C PHE A 210 1.08 -17.66 -1.73
N ILE A 211 -0.18 -18.09 -1.69
CA ILE A 211 -0.73 -19.10 -2.59
C ILE A 211 -1.68 -18.40 -3.55
N VAL A 212 -1.19 -18.07 -4.74
CA VAL A 212 -1.98 -17.35 -5.75
C VAL A 212 -2.90 -18.33 -6.48
N VAL A 213 -4.21 -18.26 -6.25
CA VAL A 213 -5.16 -19.20 -6.86
C VAL A 213 -5.77 -18.69 -8.17
N ALA A 214 -5.83 -17.36 -8.34
CA ALA A 214 -6.47 -16.73 -9.47
C ALA A 214 -5.87 -15.37 -9.77
N THR A 215 -6.08 -14.91 -11.00
CA THR A 215 -5.88 -13.51 -11.40
C THR A 215 -7.20 -12.89 -11.83
N VAL A 216 -7.39 -11.59 -11.60
CA VAL A 216 -8.59 -10.86 -12.00
C VAL A 216 -8.20 -9.59 -12.76
N CYS A 217 -8.81 -9.36 -13.93
CA CYS A 217 -8.62 -8.15 -14.73
C CYS A 217 -9.88 -7.81 -15.54
N ASP A 218 -9.87 -6.65 -16.21
CA ASP A 218 -10.90 -6.32 -17.20
C ASP A 218 -10.79 -7.20 -18.49
N GLN A 219 -11.77 -7.07 -19.39
CA GLN A 219 -11.75 -7.76 -20.69
C GLN A 219 -11.04 -6.98 -21.81
N GLY A 220 -10.18 -6.03 -21.46
CA GLY A 220 -9.41 -5.24 -22.40
C GLY A 220 -8.61 -6.11 -23.37
N PRO A 221 -8.44 -5.69 -24.64
CA PRO A 221 -7.79 -6.51 -25.66
C PRO A 221 -6.38 -6.96 -25.26
N ASN A 222 -5.63 -6.08 -24.60
CA ASN A 222 -4.27 -6.39 -24.17
C ASN A 222 -4.22 -7.36 -22.98
N ASN A 223 -5.20 -7.32 -22.08
CA ASN A 223 -5.35 -8.28 -20.98
C ASN A 223 -5.70 -9.66 -21.55
N ARG A 224 -6.66 -9.73 -22.48
CA ARG A 224 -6.99 -10.97 -23.20
C ARG A 224 -5.78 -11.54 -23.95
N GLN A 225 -4.99 -10.69 -24.60
CA GLN A 225 -3.77 -11.11 -25.29
C GLN A 225 -2.72 -11.66 -24.31
N ALA A 226 -2.44 -10.96 -23.20
CA ALA A 226 -1.48 -11.41 -22.20
C ALA A 226 -1.86 -12.77 -21.59
N LEU A 227 -3.13 -12.96 -21.22
CA LEU A 227 -3.63 -14.22 -20.68
C LEU A 227 -3.54 -15.36 -21.70
N LYS A 228 -3.88 -15.11 -22.98
CA LYS A 228 -3.71 -16.11 -24.05
C LYS A 228 -2.26 -16.53 -24.23
N LEU A 229 -1.32 -15.57 -24.18
CA LEU A 229 0.12 -15.87 -24.25
C LEU A 229 0.54 -16.79 -23.10
N LEU A 230 0.15 -16.46 -21.86
CA LEU A 230 0.45 -17.27 -20.68
C LEU A 230 -0.13 -18.69 -20.78
N ILE A 231 -1.39 -18.83 -21.21
CA ILE A 231 -2.03 -20.14 -21.38
C ILE A 231 -1.32 -20.97 -22.46
N ASN A 232 -0.98 -20.34 -23.59
CA ASN A 232 -0.30 -21.02 -24.70
C ASN A 232 1.11 -21.50 -24.34
N GLU A 233 1.87 -20.74 -23.56
CA GLU A 233 3.18 -21.17 -23.06
C GLU A 233 3.05 -22.46 -22.22
N ASN A 234 2.01 -22.57 -21.40
CA ASN A 234 1.80 -23.76 -20.55
C ASN A 234 1.43 -25.00 -21.35
N ARG A 235 0.73 -24.84 -22.49
CA ARG A 235 0.47 -25.97 -23.40
C ARG A 235 1.77 -26.65 -23.80
N GLY A 236 2.81 -25.88 -24.11
CA GLY A 236 4.14 -26.41 -24.40
C GLY A 236 4.81 -27.12 -23.21
N ILE A 237 4.44 -26.79 -21.97
CA ILE A 237 4.95 -27.48 -20.77
C ILE A 237 4.20 -28.80 -20.56
N TYR A 238 2.87 -28.81 -20.67
CA TYR A 238 2.06 -30.03 -20.54
C TYR A 238 2.42 -31.07 -21.61
N LEU A 239 2.54 -30.64 -22.87
CA LEU A 239 2.94 -31.52 -23.98
C LEU A 239 4.32 -32.15 -23.74
N ARG A 240 5.27 -31.40 -23.17
CA ARG A 240 6.61 -31.94 -22.82
C ARG A 240 6.57 -32.94 -21.67
N LYS A 241 5.55 -32.90 -20.81
CA LYS A 241 5.34 -33.86 -19.72
C LYS A 241 4.48 -35.06 -20.14
N GLY A 242 3.93 -35.05 -21.37
CA GLY A 242 2.97 -36.06 -21.82
C GLY A 242 1.60 -35.93 -21.17
N GLU A 243 1.27 -34.77 -20.61
CA GLU A 243 -0.01 -34.48 -19.96
C GLU A 243 -0.94 -33.71 -20.91
N GLU A 244 -2.25 -33.90 -20.76
CA GLU A 244 -3.24 -33.11 -21.50
C GLU A 244 -3.27 -31.65 -20.98
N PRO A 245 -3.21 -30.64 -21.87
CA PRO A 245 -3.27 -29.26 -21.45
C PRO A 245 -4.63 -28.93 -20.85
N LYS A 246 -4.64 -28.53 -19.58
CA LYS A 246 -5.87 -28.06 -18.92
C LYS A 246 -6.32 -26.73 -19.53
N GLU A 247 -7.59 -26.66 -19.92
CA GLU A 247 -8.16 -25.45 -20.50
C GLU A 247 -8.19 -24.28 -19.51
N ASN A 248 -7.89 -23.09 -20.02
CA ASN A 248 -8.00 -21.82 -19.30
C ASN A 248 -7.28 -21.77 -17.95
N LYS A 249 -6.09 -22.40 -17.84
CA LYS A 249 -5.25 -22.34 -16.64
C LYS A 249 -3.86 -21.82 -16.95
N ILE A 250 -3.34 -21.01 -16.04
CA ILE A 250 -1.96 -20.53 -16.04
C ILE A 250 -1.14 -21.40 -15.07
N LEU A 251 0.05 -21.85 -15.48
CA LEU A 251 0.95 -22.64 -14.65
C LEU A 251 2.21 -21.82 -14.36
N ILE A 252 2.40 -21.41 -13.10
CA ILE A 252 3.59 -20.66 -12.67
C ILE A 252 4.17 -21.35 -11.43
N ASN A 253 5.46 -21.70 -11.49
CA ASN A 253 6.19 -22.44 -10.45
C ASN A 253 5.47 -23.73 -10.00
N GLY A 254 4.84 -24.44 -10.94
CA GLY A 254 4.12 -25.69 -10.65
C GLY A 254 2.73 -25.50 -10.02
N GLN A 255 2.29 -24.26 -9.80
CA GLN A 255 0.96 -23.95 -9.29
C GLN A 255 0.01 -23.53 -10.41
N GLU A 256 -1.19 -24.11 -10.42
CA GLU A 256 -2.28 -23.73 -11.33
C GLU A 256 -2.99 -22.47 -10.82
N ILE A 257 -3.22 -21.53 -11.74
CA ILE A 257 -3.81 -20.23 -11.48
C ILE A 257 -4.93 -20.00 -12.49
N VAL A 258 -6.12 -19.68 -12.01
CA VAL A 258 -7.29 -19.46 -12.86
C VAL A 258 -7.38 -17.97 -13.24
N PRO A 259 -7.33 -17.62 -14.53
CA PRO A 259 -7.62 -16.28 -14.99
C PRO A 259 -9.12 -16.02 -14.99
N LEU A 260 -9.54 -14.97 -14.30
CA LEU A 260 -10.91 -14.51 -14.20
C LEU A 260 -11.03 -13.09 -14.74
N TYR A 261 -12.20 -12.76 -15.27
CA TYR A 261 -12.53 -11.39 -15.67
C TYR A 261 -13.47 -10.76 -14.65
N ASP A 262 -13.35 -9.46 -14.44
CA ASP A 262 -14.29 -8.72 -13.59
C ASP A 262 -15.70 -8.77 -14.20
N LEU A 263 -16.66 -9.25 -13.40
CA LEU A 263 -18.05 -9.44 -13.80
C LEU A 263 -18.80 -8.12 -13.97
N MET A 264 -18.34 -7.02 -13.34
CA MET A 264 -19.07 -5.74 -13.43
C MET A 264 -19.15 -5.21 -14.87
N MET A 265 -18.15 -5.50 -15.71
CA MET A 265 -18.15 -5.20 -17.15
C MET A 265 -19.16 -6.04 -17.96
N MET A 266 -19.54 -7.24 -17.51
CA MET A 266 -20.50 -8.10 -18.21
C MET A 266 -21.94 -7.58 -18.14
N THR A 267 -22.31 -6.92 -17.04
CA THR A 267 -23.68 -6.42 -16.83
C THR A 267 -24.03 -5.25 -17.76
N LEU A 268 -23.04 -4.47 -18.19
CA LEU A 268 -23.24 -3.34 -19.10
C LEU A 268 -23.38 -3.76 -20.58
N LEU A 269 -22.87 -4.94 -20.94
CA LEU A 269 -22.96 -5.48 -22.31
C LEU A 269 -24.21 -6.34 -22.54
N THR A 270 -24.98 -6.62 -21.49
CA THR A 270 -26.16 -7.50 -21.54
C THR A 270 -27.47 -6.78 -21.25
N SER A 271 -27.47 -5.46 -21.05
CA SER A 271 -28.72 -4.70 -21.04
C SER A 271 -29.29 -4.68 -22.47
N PRO A 272 -30.46 -5.31 -22.73
CA PRO A 272 -31.12 -5.16 -24.02
C PRO A 272 -31.48 -3.70 -24.18
N GLN A 273 -31.13 -3.11 -25.32
CA GLN A 273 -31.73 -1.86 -25.79
C GLN A 273 -33.25 -2.06 -25.70
N ARG A 274 -33.90 -1.45 -24.70
CA ARG A 274 -35.36 -1.37 -24.66
C ARG A 274 -35.74 -0.32 -25.68
N ASN A 275 -36.35 -0.78 -26.76
CA ASN A 275 -37.10 0.04 -27.71
C ASN A 275 -38.18 0.86 -26.98
#